data_AF-A0A8S2ZF78-F1
#
_entry.id   AF-A0A8S2ZF78-F1
#
_cell.length_a   1.000
_cell.length_b   1.000
_cell.length_c   1.000
_cell.angle_alpha   90.00
_cell.angle_beta   90.00
_cell.angle_gamma   90.00
#
_symmetry.space_group_name_H-M   'P 1'
#
loop_
_entity.id
_entity.type
_entity.pdbx_description
1 polymer ?
#
loop_
_entity_poly.entity_id
_entity_poly.type
_entity_poly.pdbx_seq_one_letter_code
_entity_poly.pdbx_strand_id
1 'polypeptide(L)' 'ALSSDKEDLSRKHSIDDYIVNVINRINGHNDYYTSSSCSGRTLVLSSSSTVTSSTKSDCQWLYVTHEHADLEAVLNCLEQ' A
#
# COMPACT_ATOMS: atom_id res chain seq x y z
N ALA A 1 -19.69 -6.93 27.14
CA ALA A 1 -18.58 -7.59 26.41
C ALA A 1 -18.28 -6.73 25.19
N LEU A 2 -17.06 -6.21 25.07
CA LEU A 2 -16.64 -5.41 23.91
C LEU A 2 -16.53 -6.37 22.72
N SER A 3 -17.32 -6.17 21.67
CA SER A 3 -17.27 -6.97 20.44
C SER A 3 -15.91 -6.77 19.77
N SER A 4 -15.18 -7.87 19.59
CA SER A 4 -13.77 -7.92 19.16
C SER A 4 -13.57 -7.78 17.65
N ASP A 5 -14.59 -7.39 16.87
CA ASP A 5 -14.59 -7.64 15.43
C ASP A 5 -14.86 -6.37 14.61
N LYS A 6 -14.08 -5.32 14.82
CA LYS A 6 -13.92 -4.30 13.77
C LYS A 6 -12.70 -4.68 12.95
N GLU A 7 -12.90 -5.68 12.09
CA GLU A 7 -11.93 -6.15 11.11
C GLU A 7 -11.57 -5.01 10.13
N ASP A 8 -10.30 -4.97 9.71
CA ASP A 8 -9.88 -4.03 8.67
C ASP A 8 -10.57 -4.35 7.35
N LEU A 9 -11.31 -3.38 6.81
CA LEU A 9 -12.10 -3.54 5.58
C LEU A 9 -11.29 -3.20 4.32
N SER A 10 -9.96 -3.11 4.43
CA SER A 10 -9.11 -2.79 3.28
C SER A 10 -9.13 -3.92 2.24
N ARG A 11 -9.15 -3.56 0.95
CA ARG A 11 -9.13 -4.56 -0.14
C ARG A 11 -7.90 -5.46 -0.11
N LYS A 12 -6.79 -4.97 0.44
CA LYS A 12 -5.54 -5.71 0.60
C LYS A 12 -5.69 -6.87 1.60
N HIS A 13 -6.76 -6.85 2.44
CA HIS A 13 -7.01 -7.80 3.54
C HIS A 13 -5.80 -7.97 4.48
N SER A 14 -4.91 -6.96 4.50
CA SER A 14 -3.72 -6.91 5.34
C SER A 14 -3.42 -5.46 5.67
N ILE A 15 -3.15 -5.18 6.94
CA ILE A 15 -2.72 -3.86 7.40
C ILE A 15 -1.19 -3.80 7.33
N ASP A 16 -0.63 -2.67 6.89
CA ASP A 16 0.82 -2.47 6.95
C ASP A 16 1.28 -2.36 8.42
N ASP A 17 2.32 -3.10 8.81
CA ASP A 17 2.78 -3.22 10.20
C ASP A 17 3.04 -1.86 10.87
N TYR A 18 3.60 -0.89 10.13
CA TYR A 18 3.89 0.45 10.63
C TYR A 18 2.67 1.24 11.10
N ILE A 19 1.47 0.91 10.61
CA ILE A 19 0.24 1.64 10.96
C ILE A 19 -0.76 0.79 11.74
N VAL A 20 -0.46 -0.47 12.06
CA VAL A 20 -1.39 -1.37 12.75
C VAL A 20 -1.95 -0.76 14.05
N ASN A 21 -1.09 -0.10 14.83
CA ASN A 21 -1.48 0.50 16.11
C ASN A 21 -2.45 1.67 15.94
N VAL A 22 -2.26 2.51 14.91
CA VAL A 22 -3.16 3.63 14.65
C VAL A 22 -4.48 3.16 14.06
N ILE A 23 -4.46 2.15 13.19
CA ILE A 23 -5.67 1.52 12.63
C ILE A 23 -6.52 0.93 13.76
N ASN A 24 -5.90 0.13 14.64
CA ASN A 24 -6.60 -0.48 15.77
C ASN A 24 -7.19 0.58 16.72
N ARG A 25 -6.47 1.69 16.94
CA ARG A 25 -6.97 2.79 17.77
C ARG A 25 -8.18 3.49 17.15
N ILE A 26 -8.17 3.76 15.85
CA ILE A 26 -9.28 4.39 15.14
C ILE A 26 -10.50 3.46 15.11
N ASN A 27 -10.27 2.20 14.70
CA ASN A 27 -11.35 1.23 14.57
C ASN A 27 -11.93 0.84 15.94
N GLY A 28 -11.14 0.86 17.01
CA GLY A 28 -11.66 0.66 18.37
C GLY A 28 -12.64 1.75 18.86
N HIS A 29 -12.73 2.89 18.18
CA HIS A 29 -13.69 3.95 18.52
C HIS A 29 -15.07 3.68 17.93
N ASN A 30 -16.15 3.99 18.64
CA ASN A 30 -17.51 3.70 18.17
C ASN A 30 -17.89 4.49 16.92
N ASP A 31 -17.49 5.76 16.86
CA ASP A 31 -17.89 6.71 15.81
C ASP A 31 -16.96 6.73 14.59
N TYR A 32 -15.88 5.95 14.60
CA TYR A 32 -14.89 5.94 13.52
C TYR A 32 -14.62 4.53 13.01
N TYR A 33 -14.18 4.47 11.77
CA TYR A 33 -13.61 3.30 11.13
C TYR A 33 -12.70 3.72 9.98
N THR A 34 -11.74 2.87 9.62
CA THR A 34 -10.87 3.03 8.46
C THR A 34 -11.42 2.25 7.28
N SER A 35 -11.36 2.81 6.07
CA SER A 35 -11.79 2.13 4.85
C SER A 35 -10.61 1.54 4.08
N SER A 36 -9.58 2.34 3.84
CA SER A 36 -8.30 1.93 3.25
C SER A 36 -7.19 2.80 3.81
N SER A 37 -6.04 2.21 4.10
CA SER A 37 -4.90 2.92 4.68
C SER A 37 -3.60 2.24 4.25
N CYS A 38 -2.51 3.00 4.25
CA CYS A 38 -1.20 2.57 3.78
C CYS A 38 -0.14 3.35 4.57
N SER A 39 0.94 2.70 5.00
CA SER A 39 2.06 3.34 5.71
C SER A 39 2.98 4.16 4.79
N GLY A 40 2.74 4.08 3.49
CA GLY A 40 3.60 4.62 2.44
C GLY A 40 4.24 3.49 1.65
N ARG A 41 4.70 3.77 0.43
CA ARG A 41 5.41 2.79 -0.40
C ARG A 41 6.37 3.45 -1.38
N THR A 42 7.46 2.76 -1.68
CA THR A 42 8.33 3.04 -2.82
C THR A 42 7.95 2.14 -3.98
N LEU A 43 7.89 2.69 -5.19
CA LEU A 43 7.48 1.96 -6.39
C LEU A 43 8.33 2.37 -7.61
N VAL A 44 8.68 1.40 -8.43
CA VAL A 44 9.28 1.60 -9.77
C VAL A 44 8.25 1.15 -10.80
N LEU A 45 7.92 2.03 -11.74
CA LEU A 45 6.98 1.78 -12.82
C LEU A 45 7.68 1.94 -14.16
N SER A 46 7.36 1.07 -15.11
CA SER A 46 7.66 1.29 -16.53
C SER A 46 6.36 1.62 -17.25
N SER A 47 6.31 2.76 -17.93
CA SER A 47 5.22 3.10 -18.84
C SER A 47 5.57 2.60 -20.24
N SER A 48 4.65 1.91 -20.91
CA SER A 48 4.79 1.70 -22.35
C SER A 48 4.87 3.08 -23.05
N SER A 49 5.74 3.23 -24.05
CA SER A 49 6.04 4.49 -24.74
C SER A 49 4.84 5.19 -25.41
N THR A 50 3.65 4.59 -25.34
CA THR A 50 2.37 5.07 -25.89
C THR A 50 1.39 5.62 -24.84
N VAL A 51 1.77 5.77 -23.58
CA VAL A 51 0.85 6.23 -22.53
C VAL A 51 0.81 7.76 -22.45
N THR A 52 -0.16 8.37 -23.12
CA THR A 52 -0.57 9.77 -22.97
C THR A 52 -1.54 9.99 -21.80
N SER A 53 -1.90 8.91 -21.10
CA SER A 53 -2.87 8.91 -20.01
C SER A 53 -2.17 9.02 -18.66
N SER A 54 -2.61 9.96 -17.82
CA SER A 54 -2.16 10.15 -16.43
C SER A 54 -2.59 9.03 -15.47
N THR A 55 -3.10 7.91 -15.98
CA THR A 55 -3.63 6.81 -15.17
C THR A 55 -2.60 5.68 -15.02
N LYS A 56 -2.38 5.23 -13.78
CA LYS A 56 -1.51 4.08 -13.42
C LYS A 56 -1.94 2.72 -14.02
N SER A 57 -3.02 2.69 -14.81
CA SER A 57 -3.63 1.50 -15.40
C SER A 57 -2.73 0.78 -16.38
N ASP A 58 -1.91 1.53 -17.13
CA ASP A 58 -1.14 1.01 -18.28
C ASP A 58 0.38 0.93 -18.00
N CYS A 59 0.76 0.96 -16.72
CA CYS A 59 2.16 0.84 -16.31
C CYS A 59 2.46 -0.57 -15.79
N GLN A 60 3.64 -1.10 -16.15
CA GLN A 60 4.19 -2.30 -15.53
C GLN A 60 4.79 -1.93 -14.16
N TRP A 61 4.44 -2.71 -13.14
CA TRP A 61 4.95 -2.55 -11.79
C TRP A 61 6.22 -3.40 -11.64
N LEU A 62 7.38 -2.74 -11.62
CA LEU A 62 8.68 -3.42 -11.59
C LEU A 62 9.15 -3.70 -10.16
N TYR A 63 8.86 -2.78 -9.24
CA TYR A 63 9.24 -2.88 -7.83
C TYR A 63 8.19 -2.21 -6.95
N VAL A 64 7.89 -2.83 -5.80
CA VAL A 64 7.00 -2.26 -4.79
C VAL A 64 7.50 -2.68 -3.42
N THR A 65 7.61 -1.74 -2.49
CA THR A 65 7.85 -2.04 -1.09
C THR A 65 7.10 -1.06 -0.18
N HIS A 66 6.60 -1.56 0.94
CA HIS A 66 6.10 -0.74 2.06
C HIS A 66 7.18 -0.50 3.12
N GLU A 67 8.38 -1.04 2.90
CA GLU A 67 9.60 -0.90 3.71
C GLU A 67 10.56 0.11 3.08
N HIS A 68 11.75 0.23 3.68
CA HIS A 68 12.89 0.85 3.02
C HIS A 68 13.20 0.15 1.69
N ALA A 69 13.53 0.95 0.67
CA ALA A 69 13.89 0.41 -0.63
C ALA A 69 15.28 -0.22 -0.60
N ASP A 70 15.39 -1.43 -1.15
CA ASP A 70 16.67 -2.07 -1.39
C ASP A 70 17.30 -1.52 -2.68
N LEU A 71 18.52 -1.02 -2.58
CA LEU A 71 19.19 -0.35 -3.70
C LEU A 71 19.42 -1.32 -4.87
N GLU A 72 19.90 -2.53 -4.59
CA GLU A 72 20.21 -3.52 -5.62
C GLU A 72 18.93 -4.00 -6.32
N ALA A 73 17.86 -4.26 -5.57
CA ALA A 73 16.55 -4.59 -6.14
C ALA A 73 16.04 -3.49 -7.06
N VAL A 74 16.19 -2.22 -6.67
CA VAL A 74 15.78 -1.08 -7.50
C VAL A 74 16.64 -0.99 -8.76
N LEU A 75 17.96 -1.11 -8.67
CA LEU A 75 18.86 -1.05 -9.83
C LEU A 75 18.59 -2.20 -10.82
N ASN A 76 18.41 -3.43 -10.33
CA ASN A 76 18.04 -4.58 -11.15
C ASN A 76 16.71 -4.38 -11.91
N CYS A 77 15.79 -3.56 -11.39
CA CYS A 77 14.56 -3.22 -12.09
C CYS A 77 14.77 -2.22 -13.25
N LEU A 78 15.85 -1.43 -13.23
CA LEU A 78 16.15 -0.43 -14.27
C LEU A 78 16.89 -1.00 -15.48
N GLU A 79 17.46 -2.19 -15.35
CA GLU A 79 18.22 -2.87 -16.41
C GLU A 79 17.36 -3.83 -17.26
N GLN A 80 16.03 -3.86 -17.04
CA GLN A 80 15.07 -4.73 -17.73
C GLN A 80 14.61 -4.19 -19.08
#